data_AF-A0A0N8KG61-F1
#
_entry.id   AF-A0A0N8KG61-F1
#
_cell.length_a   1.000
_cell.length_b   1.000
_cell.length_c   1.000
_cell.angle_alpha   90.00
_cell.angle_beta   90.00
_cell.angle_gamma   90.00
#
_symmetry.space_group_name_H-M   'P 1'
#
loop_
_entity.id
_entity.type
_entity.pdbx_description
1 polymer ?
#
loop_
_entity_poly.entity_id
_entity_poly.type
_entity_poly.pdbx_seq_one_letter_code
_entity_poly.pdbx_strand_id
1 'polypeptide(L)'
;MTPDKFDFRDLFVLDLANNHQGDVDHGKRVIREHGAAVAEAGVRAAMKFQFRDLPDFVHPDDRKSSTNKHVPRFLSTRLPWKAYEEMLAEARAQGMLGMCTPFDEASVDQIERMDFDIIKVASCSAADWPLLERVAASGLPVIASTGGLTIHEVDALNSFLQHRACDYALMHCVSIYPTPDDACNLGNIAEFKERYRGVVIGWSTHENPADTVHVGLAQALGAEMFERHVGVPTDEITLNAYSATPDQTRDWLAAWTRARRIIGRPERGEPRPEEAEAIDGLARGIFARRAIEKGQAIRAEDVYFAFPRREGQIASGAWTDGMMATDPIAADAPLTPDAVSVPERGRETVLKRAVHEVKALLTKARVPLNHDFTTEYSHHYGVERFNEIGAVLITVVNRDYAKKILVQLPGQSHPLHYHKLKEETFVVVYGDLNIELDGQLRTLVPGDTLTVRPGVWHRFWTETGCIFEEISTTAHRGDSVYRDPAINRLEHAERKTVVDHWGRFQLNEALGNR
;
A
#
# COMPACT_ATOMS: atom_id res chain seq x y z
N MET A 1 2.47 -9.12 21.92
CA MET A 1 1.24 -8.73 21.23
C MET A 1 1.16 -7.22 21.30
N THR A 2 1.45 -6.54 20.20
CA THR A 2 1.09 -5.12 20.06
C THR A 2 -0.42 -5.00 20.18
N PRO A 3 -0.98 -4.05 20.94
CA PRO A 3 -2.42 -3.81 20.95
C PRO A 3 -2.91 -3.60 19.51
N ASP A 4 -4.09 -4.12 19.19
CA ASP A 4 -4.70 -3.94 17.87
C ASP A 4 -4.86 -2.43 17.62
N LYS A 5 -4.20 -1.92 16.58
CA LYS A 5 -4.35 -0.52 16.16
C LYS A 5 -5.76 -0.29 15.61
N PHE A 6 -6.34 0.85 15.94
CA PHE A 6 -7.52 1.42 15.33
C PHE A 6 -7.34 1.54 13.82
N ASP A 7 -8.26 0.96 13.07
CA ASP A 7 -8.28 1.11 11.63
C ASP A 7 -8.90 2.47 11.29
N PHE A 8 -8.17 3.38 10.66
CA PHE A 8 -8.71 4.67 10.17
C PHE A 8 -9.24 4.59 8.73
N ARG A 9 -8.96 3.51 8.00
CA ARG A 9 -9.29 3.41 6.56
C ARG A 9 -10.80 3.30 6.34
N ASP A 10 -11.24 3.84 5.21
CA ASP A 10 -12.64 3.91 4.79
C ASP A 10 -13.56 4.57 5.87
N LEU A 11 -12.99 5.46 6.70
CA LEU A 11 -13.75 6.23 7.69
C LEU A 11 -14.20 7.57 7.11
N PHE A 12 -15.50 7.84 7.20
CA PHE A 12 -16.10 9.13 6.87
C PHE A 12 -16.39 9.93 8.13
N VAL A 13 -15.95 11.17 8.18
CA VAL A 13 -16.17 12.07 9.31
C VAL A 13 -17.13 13.17 8.90
N LEU A 14 -18.25 13.24 9.59
CA LEU A 14 -19.27 14.26 9.40
C LEU A 14 -19.08 15.33 10.48
N ASP A 15 -18.53 16.50 10.11
CA ASP A 15 -18.26 17.58 11.05
C ASP A 15 -19.51 18.44 11.30
N LEU A 16 -20.15 18.23 12.44
CA LEU A 16 -21.26 19.05 12.90
C LEU A 16 -20.80 20.48 13.22
N ALA A 17 -19.55 20.67 13.64
CA ALA A 17 -19.00 21.94 14.11
C ALA A 17 -19.97 22.65 15.07
N ASN A 18 -20.38 23.88 14.72
CA ASN A 18 -21.42 24.64 15.42
C ASN A 18 -22.73 24.71 14.61
N ASN A 19 -22.95 23.80 13.65
CA ASN A 19 -24.15 23.79 12.80
C ASN A 19 -25.40 23.33 13.55
N HIS A 20 -25.28 22.85 14.79
CA HIS A 20 -26.38 22.70 15.74
C HIS A 20 -27.01 24.04 16.15
N GLN A 21 -26.38 25.20 15.84
CA GLN A 21 -26.91 26.55 16.12
C GLN A 21 -27.25 26.86 17.59
N GLY A 22 -26.68 26.11 18.54
CA GLY A 22 -27.05 26.22 19.97
C GLY A 22 -28.36 25.51 20.34
N ASP A 23 -28.90 24.67 19.44
CA ASP A 23 -30.13 23.89 19.63
C ASP A 23 -29.83 22.38 19.55
N VAL A 24 -30.09 21.66 20.64
CA VAL A 24 -29.85 20.22 20.75
C VAL A 24 -30.76 19.39 19.85
N ASP A 25 -32.02 19.79 19.69
CA ASP A 25 -32.99 19.06 18.86
C ASP A 25 -32.66 19.23 17.38
N HIS A 26 -32.23 20.44 16.99
CA HIS A 26 -31.68 20.69 15.67
C HIS A 26 -30.39 19.87 15.43
N GLY A 27 -29.45 19.85 16.38
CA GLY A 27 -28.25 19.03 16.30
C GLY A 27 -28.56 17.54 16.10
N LYS A 28 -29.48 16.98 16.88
CA LYS A 28 -29.96 15.60 16.71
C LYS A 28 -30.63 15.35 15.37
N ARG A 29 -31.37 16.34 14.82
CA ARG A 29 -31.93 16.26 13.47
C ARG A 29 -30.84 16.15 12.41
N VAL A 30 -29.80 16.98 12.47
CA VAL A 30 -28.66 16.90 11.54
C VAL A 30 -28.03 15.50 11.58
N ILE A 31 -27.82 14.97 12.79
CA ILE A 31 -27.24 13.63 13.00
C ILE A 31 -28.10 12.54 12.39
N ARG A 32 -29.42 12.54 12.61
CA ARG A 32 -30.33 11.53 12.05
C ARG A 32 -30.38 11.57 10.51
N GLU A 33 -30.51 12.75 9.93
CA GLU A 33 -30.65 12.87 8.47
C GLU A 33 -29.36 12.47 7.73
N HIS A 34 -28.19 12.79 8.28
CA HIS A 34 -26.91 12.36 7.69
C HIS A 34 -26.58 10.90 8.04
N GLY A 35 -26.98 10.43 9.22
CA GLY A 35 -26.89 9.02 9.60
C GLY A 35 -27.66 8.12 8.64
N ALA A 36 -28.84 8.56 8.16
CA ALA A 36 -29.59 7.86 7.12
C ALA A 36 -28.79 7.77 5.79
N ALA A 37 -28.16 8.87 5.34
CA ALA A 37 -27.32 8.87 4.14
C ALA A 37 -26.10 7.93 4.27
N VAL A 38 -25.48 7.88 5.45
CA VAL A 38 -24.38 6.94 5.76
C VAL A 38 -24.86 5.49 5.71
N ALA A 39 -26.01 5.20 6.33
CA ALA A 39 -26.59 3.87 6.37
C ALA A 39 -26.98 3.37 4.97
N GLU A 40 -27.55 4.24 4.12
CA GLU A 40 -27.86 3.95 2.72
C GLU A 40 -26.60 3.62 1.91
N ALA A 41 -25.49 4.33 2.16
CA ALA A 41 -24.22 4.09 1.48
C ALA A 41 -23.47 2.85 2.02
N GLY A 42 -23.79 2.39 3.23
CA GLY A 42 -23.15 1.25 3.87
C GLY A 42 -21.67 1.49 4.22
N VAL A 43 -21.31 2.73 4.57
CA VAL A 43 -19.93 3.13 4.92
C VAL A 43 -19.76 3.29 6.43
N ARG A 44 -18.52 3.16 6.92
CA ARG A 44 -18.20 3.45 8.32
C ARG A 44 -18.07 4.95 8.49
N ALA A 45 -18.74 5.52 9.50
CA ALA A 45 -18.68 6.95 9.76
C ALA A 45 -18.53 7.30 11.24
N ALA A 46 -18.05 8.51 11.48
CA ALA A 46 -18.00 9.18 12.77
C ALA A 46 -18.73 10.52 12.70
N MET A 47 -19.52 10.84 13.71
CA MET A 47 -20.06 12.19 13.90
C MET A 47 -19.07 12.99 14.74
N LYS A 48 -18.60 14.12 14.21
CA LYS A 48 -17.59 14.94 14.87
C LYS A 48 -18.18 16.19 15.51
N PHE A 49 -17.83 16.40 16.78
CA PHE A 49 -18.17 17.57 17.58
C PHE A 49 -16.94 18.47 17.80
N GLN A 50 -17.17 19.69 18.29
CA GLN A 50 -16.11 20.63 18.66
C GLN A 50 -16.33 21.12 20.09
N PHE A 51 -15.37 20.86 20.97
CA PHE A 51 -15.41 21.27 22.37
C PHE A 51 -14.47 22.43 22.62
N ARG A 52 -15.02 23.46 23.26
CA ARG A 52 -14.32 24.60 23.81
C ARG A 52 -14.89 24.82 25.19
N ASP A 53 -14.08 24.84 26.23
CA ASP A 53 -14.53 25.28 27.54
C ASP A 53 -14.63 26.81 27.54
N LEU A 54 -15.71 27.33 26.93
CA LEU A 54 -15.87 28.76 26.62
C LEU A 54 -15.57 29.74 27.76
N PRO A 55 -15.90 29.45 29.04
CA PRO A 55 -15.45 30.27 30.15
C PRO A 55 -13.94 30.50 30.12
N ASP A 56 -13.12 29.47 30.01
CA ASP A 56 -11.65 29.61 30.10
C ASP A 56 -10.98 29.76 28.73
N PHE A 57 -11.64 29.31 27.65
CA PHE A 57 -11.18 29.45 26.27
C PHE A 57 -11.29 30.89 25.74
N VAL A 58 -12.38 31.60 26.05
CA VAL A 58 -12.56 33.00 25.62
C VAL A 58 -12.00 33.94 26.67
N HIS A 59 -10.95 34.68 26.30
CA HIS A 59 -10.32 35.68 27.16
C HIS A 59 -11.36 36.63 27.78
N PRO A 60 -11.30 36.95 29.08
CA PRO A 60 -12.29 37.78 29.78
C PRO A 60 -12.69 39.07 29.05
N ASP A 61 -11.72 39.74 28.40
CA ASP A 61 -11.93 41.00 27.69
C ASP A 61 -12.82 40.84 26.45
N ASP A 62 -12.79 39.68 25.78
CA ASP A 62 -13.51 39.40 24.55
C ASP A 62 -14.94 38.88 24.78
N ARG A 63 -15.31 38.50 26.02
CA ARG A 63 -16.60 37.85 26.32
C ARG A 63 -17.81 38.75 26.09
N LYS A 64 -17.64 40.08 26.19
CA LYS A 64 -18.73 41.06 26.02
C LYS A 64 -18.71 41.72 24.65
N SER A 65 -17.52 41.97 24.11
CA SER A 65 -17.31 42.58 22.81
C SER A 65 -15.95 42.14 22.30
N SER A 66 -15.89 41.55 21.11
CA SER A 66 -14.65 41.10 20.50
C SER A 66 -14.59 41.57 19.06
N THR A 67 -13.40 41.97 18.62
CA THR A 67 -13.11 42.23 17.20
C THR A 67 -12.89 40.92 16.43
N ASN A 68 -12.73 39.79 17.11
CA ASN A 68 -12.65 38.49 16.49
C ASN A 68 -14.06 37.99 16.12
N LYS A 69 -14.31 37.84 14.82
CA LYS A 69 -15.61 37.40 14.27
C LYS A 69 -16.10 36.04 14.79
N HIS A 70 -15.21 35.18 15.31
CA HIS A 70 -15.56 33.86 15.80
C HIS A 70 -16.09 33.86 17.23
N VAL A 71 -15.66 34.80 18.07
CA VAL A 71 -16.07 34.87 19.49
C VAL A 71 -17.59 35.01 19.64
N PRO A 72 -18.28 35.96 18.94
CA PRO A 72 -19.74 36.04 18.99
C PRO A 72 -20.44 34.76 18.56
N ARG A 73 -19.90 34.08 17.53
CA ARG A 73 -20.45 32.80 17.04
C ARG A 73 -20.31 31.70 18.08
N PHE A 74 -19.14 31.56 18.72
CA PHE A 74 -18.92 30.55 19.74
C PHE A 74 -19.83 30.76 20.96
N LEU A 75 -19.99 32.01 21.38
CA LEU A 75 -20.87 32.34 22.51
C LEU A 75 -22.36 32.12 22.16
N SER A 76 -22.79 32.46 20.94
CA SER A 76 -24.20 32.33 20.55
C SER A 76 -24.64 30.87 20.33
N THR A 77 -23.72 29.97 19.99
CA THR A 77 -24.02 28.54 19.82
C THR A 77 -23.62 27.69 21.00
N ARG A 78 -23.36 28.27 22.17
CA ARG A 78 -22.97 27.53 23.37
C ARG A 78 -24.05 26.51 23.76
N LEU A 79 -23.64 25.27 23.99
CA LEU A 79 -24.48 24.22 24.56
C LEU A 79 -23.93 23.74 25.91
N PRO A 80 -24.78 23.27 26.83
CA PRO A 80 -24.32 22.58 28.04
C PRO A 80 -23.76 21.20 27.69
N TRP A 81 -22.83 20.68 28.49
CA TRP A 81 -22.22 19.35 28.29
C TRP A 81 -23.23 18.21 28.11
N LYS A 82 -24.34 18.25 28.86
CA LYS A 82 -25.44 17.29 28.73
C LYS A 82 -26.04 17.24 27.32
N ALA A 83 -26.13 18.37 26.62
CA ALA A 83 -26.64 18.39 25.25
C ALA A 83 -25.68 17.68 24.27
N TYR A 84 -24.37 17.77 24.50
CA TYR A 84 -23.40 17.00 23.73
C TYR A 84 -23.48 15.50 24.02
N GLU A 85 -23.72 15.10 25.28
CA GLU A 85 -23.98 13.70 25.63
C GLU A 85 -25.23 13.15 24.91
N GLU A 86 -26.31 13.94 24.83
CA GLU A 86 -27.53 13.58 24.10
C GLU A 86 -27.31 13.45 22.59
N MET A 87 -26.52 14.34 22.00
CA MET A 87 -26.17 14.26 20.57
C MET A 87 -25.21 13.10 20.28
N LEU A 88 -24.26 12.80 21.16
CA LEU A 88 -23.38 11.64 21.04
C LEU A 88 -24.19 10.33 21.10
N ALA A 89 -25.16 10.25 22.01
CA ALA A 89 -26.08 9.11 22.07
C ALA A 89 -26.89 8.95 20.78
N GLU A 90 -27.36 10.05 20.17
CA GLU A 90 -28.02 10.01 18.86
C GLU A 90 -27.07 9.51 17.75
N ALA A 91 -25.82 10.00 17.72
CA ALA A 91 -24.84 9.54 16.72
C ALA A 91 -24.60 8.02 16.82
N ARG A 92 -24.47 7.51 18.04
CA ARG A 92 -24.34 6.06 18.32
C ARG A 92 -25.60 5.29 17.92
N ALA A 93 -26.79 5.85 18.15
CA ALA A 93 -28.05 5.23 17.73
C ALA A 93 -28.17 5.11 16.19
N GLN A 94 -27.51 6.01 15.44
CA GLN A 94 -27.38 5.93 13.98
C GLN A 94 -26.21 5.02 13.53
N GLY A 95 -25.54 4.32 14.43
CA GLY A 95 -24.42 3.42 14.12
C GLY A 95 -23.11 4.12 13.78
N MET A 96 -22.97 5.40 14.11
CA MET A 96 -21.74 6.17 13.90
C MET A 96 -20.88 6.20 15.16
N LEU A 97 -19.56 6.27 14.97
CA LEU A 97 -18.61 6.54 16.05
C LEU A 97 -18.74 7.99 16.54
N GLY A 98 -18.40 8.24 17.80
CA GLY A 98 -18.21 9.58 18.34
C GLY A 98 -16.79 10.07 18.09
N MET A 99 -16.65 11.24 17.48
CA MET A 99 -15.37 11.95 17.39
C MET A 99 -15.50 13.36 17.95
N CYS A 100 -14.45 13.88 18.56
CA CYS A 100 -14.47 15.27 19.04
C CYS A 100 -13.15 15.98 18.79
N THR A 101 -13.25 17.28 18.49
CA THR A 101 -12.12 18.21 18.38
C THR A 101 -12.06 19.07 19.64
N PRO A 102 -11.12 18.82 20.57
CA PRO A 102 -10.86 19.74 21.68
C PRO A 102 -10.05 20.94 21.19
N PHE A 103 -10.30 22.10 21.78
CA PHE A 103 -9.52 23.33 21.55
C PHE A 103 -8.80 23.82 22.81
N ASP A 104 -8.91 23.06 23.91
CA ASP A 104 -8.28 23.28 25.22
C ASP A 104 -8.19 21.93 25.97
N GLU A 105 -7.35 21.87 27.00
CA GLU A 105 -7.06 20.64 27.75
C GLU A 105 -8.28 20.14 28.53
N ALA A 106 -9.09 21.06 29.09
CA ALA A 106 -10.32 20.72 29.81
C ALA A 106 -11.34 20.03 28.88
N SER A 107 -11.35 20.41 27.60
CA SER A 107 -12.16 19.74 26.57
C SER A 107 -11.68 18.31 26.32
N VAL A 108 -10.39 17.99 26.46
CA VAL A 108 -9.91 16.60 26.39
C VAL A 108 -10.45 15.78 27.55
N ASP A 109 -10.48 16.34 28.77
CA ASP A 109 -11.06 15.66 29.93
C ASP A 109 -12.55 15.37 29.73
N GLN A 110 -13.29 16.28 29.08
CA GLN A 110 -14.70 16.05 28.73
C GLN A 110 -14.87 14.93 27.69
N ILE A 111 -13.97 14.85 26.71
CA ILE A 111 -13.98 13.80 25.68
C ILE A 111 -13.81 12.42 26.34
N GLU A 112 -12.84 12.27 27.24
CA GLU A 112 -12.63 11.02 27.99
C GLU A 112 -13.82 10.69 28.89
N ARG A 113 -14.35 11.69 29.61
CA ARG A 113 -15.53 11.52 30.49
C ARG A 113 -16.77 11.05 29.74
N MET A 114 -16.96 11.55 28.52
CA MET A 114 -18.08 11.18 27.65
C MET A 114 -17.81 9.92 26.80
N ASP A 115 -16.62 9.32 26.96
CA ASP A 115 -16.23 8.06 26.30
C ASP A 115 -16.25 8.17 24.77
N PHE A 116 -15.70 9.25 24.21
CA PHE A 116 -15.55 9.39 22.76
C PHE A 116 -14.57 8.38 22.17
N ASP A 117 -14.84 7.93 20.94
CA ASP A 117 -14.05 6.89 20.28
C ASP A 117 -12.74 7.44 19.68
N ILE A 118 -12.74 8.71 19.24
CA ILE A 118 -11.63 9.32 18.48
C ILE A 118 -11.44 10.80 18.85
N ILE A 119 -10.18 11.23 18.99
CA ILE A 119 -9.81 12.66 19.10
C ILE A 119 -9.37 13.20 17.74
N LYS A 120 -9.93 14.35 17.35
CA LYS A 120 -9.49 15.14 16.21
C LYS A 120 -8.62 16.30 16.70
N VAL A 121 -7.44 16.49 16.12
CA VAL A 121 -6.68 17.75 16.25
C VAL A 121 -6.99 18.64 15.05
N ALA A 122 -7.51 19.85 15.31
CA ALA A 122 -7.74 20.86 14.26
C ALA A 122 -6.41 21.42 13.74
N SER A 123 -6.38 21.91 12.50
CA SER A 123 -5.16 22.48 11.91
C SER A 123 -4.60 23.65 12.74
N CYS A 124 -5.46 24.49 13.33
CA CYS A 124 -5.02 25.58 14.21
C CYS A 124 -4.40 25.11 15.54
N SER A 125 -4.64 23.86 15.93
CA SER A 125 -4.11 23.24 17.15
C SER A 125 -2.99 22.25 16.85
N ALA A 126 -2.62 22.05 15.58
CA ALA A 126 -1.61 21.09 15.16
C ALA A 126 -0.16 21.49 15.53
N ALA A 127 0.02 22.71 16.04
CA ALA A 127 1.26 23.20 16.65
C ALA A 127 1.04 23.69 18.10
N ASP A 128 -0.13 23.39 18.68
CA ASP A 128 -0.45 23.70 20.08
C ASP A 128 0.12 22.58 20.97
N TRP A 129 1.42 22.67 21.28
CA TRP A 129 2.14 21.61 21.99
C TRP A 129 1.55 21.26 23.36
N PRO A 130 1.11 22.21 24.22
CA PRO A 130 0.41 21.89 25.46
C PRO A 130 -0.84 21.02 25.24
N LEU A 131 -1.70 21.39 24.28
CA LEU A 131 -2.88 20.60 23.95
C LEU A 131 -2.52 19.23 23.36
N LEU A 132 -1.52 19.17 22.48
CA LEU A 132 -1.04 17.93 21.88
C LEU A 132 -0.50 16.93 22.91
N GLU A 133 0.19 17.40 23.96
CA GLU A 133 0.61 16.55 25.09
C GLU A 133 -0.61 15.95 25.80
N ARG A 134 -1.62 16.77 26.07
CA ARG A 134 -2.85 16.29 26.72
C ARG A 134 -3.62 15.31 25.83
N VAL A 135 -3.70 15.57 24.52
CA VAL A 135 -4.31 14.66 23.54
C VAL A 135 -3.57 13.33 23.48
N ALA A 136 -2.24 13.34 23.39
CA ALA A 136 -1.45 12.12 23.35
C ALA A 136 -1.59 11.28 24.63
N ALA A 137 -1.67 11.95 25.79
CA ALA A 137 -1.85 11.29 27.09
C ALA A 137 -3.23 10.60 27.25
N SER A 138 -4.22 10.94 26.42
CA SER A 138 -5.54 10.30 26.48
C SER A 138 -5.53 8.82 26.06
N GLY A 139 -4.55 8.42 25.24
CA GLY A 139 -4.49 7.09 24.65
C GLY A 139 -5.58 6.80 23.60
N LEU A 140 -6.44 7.77 23.28
CA LEU A 140 -7.44 7.62 22.22
C LEU A 140 -6.79 7.71 20.82
N PRO A 141 -7.37 7.06 19.80
CA PRO A 141 -6.99 7.27 18.41
C PRO A 141 -7.01 8.75 18.02
N VAL A 142 -6.01 9.22 17.27
CA VAL A 142 -5.83 10.65 16.94
C VAL A 142 -5.89 10.89 15.42
N ILE A 143 -6.73 11.82 14.98
CA ILE A 143 -6.73 12.30 13.59
C ILE A 143 -6.30 13.77 13.57
N ALA A 144 -5.15 14.09 12.97
CA ALA A 144 -4.64 15.46 12.94
C ALA A 144 -4.76 16.10 11.55
N SER A 145 -5.30 17.31 11.47
CA SER A 145 -5.38 18.08 10.22
C SER A 145 -4.18 19.00 10.09
N THR A 146 -3.75 19.23 8.85
CA THR A 146 -2.48 19.93 8.55
C THR A 146 -2.68 21.21 7.74
N GLY A 147 -3.91 21.73 7.70
CA GLY A 147 -4.23 22.92 6.90
C GLY A 147 -3.45 24.16 7.33
N GLY A 148 -2.73 24.76 6.38
CA GLY A 148 -1.90 25.94 6.63
C GLY A 148 -0.54 25.66 7.27
N LEU A 149 -0.21 24.41 7.57
CA LEU A 149 1.11 24.02 8.07
C LEU A 149 2.11 23.90 6.91
N THR A 150 3.36 24.27 7.18
CA THR A 150 4.51 23.93 6.35
C THR A 150 4.86 22.45 6.50
N ILE A 151 5.59 21.89 5.53
CA ILE A 151 6.01 20.48 5.60
C ILE A 151 6.86 20.18 6.85
N HIS A 152 7.65 21.14 7.33
CA HIS A 152 8.45 20.99 8.56
C HIS A 152 7.57 20.87 9.80
N GLU A 153 6.47 21.63 9.87
CA GLU A 153 5.52 21.54 10.98
C GLU A 153 4.75 20.21 10.95
N VAL A 154 4.40 19.72 9.75
CA VAL A 154 3.80 18.39 9.60
C VAL A 154 4.78 17.29 10.02
N ASP A 155 6.07 17.41 9.67
CA ASP A 155 7.11 16.48 10.11
C ASP A 155 7.27 16.47 11.64
N ALA A 156 7.24 17.65 12.28
CA ALA A 156 7.30 17.78 13.73
C ALA A 156 6.10 17.13 14.41
N LEU A 157 4.89 17.34 13.87
CA LEU A 157 3.66 16.70 14.35
C LEU A 157 3.70 15.17 14.18
N ASN A 158 4.11 14.68 13.01
CA ASN A 158 4.26 13.25 12.74
C ASN A 158 5.26 12.61 13.71
N SER A 159 6.44 13.22 13.88
CA SER A 159 7.47 12.78 14.81
C SER A 159 6.94 12.75 16.26
N PHE A 160 6.24 13.80 16.69
CA PHE A 160 5.64 13.90 18.01
C PHE A 160 4.67 12.75 18.31
N LEU A 161 3.72 12.48 17.40
CA LEU A 161 2.72 11.41 17.55
C LEU A 161 3.38 10.02 17.50
N GLN A 162 4.34 9.83 16.59
CA GLN A 162 5.08 8.57 16.47
C GLN A 162 5.91 8.26 17.71
N HIS A 163 6.64 9.23 18.27
CA HIS A 163 7.46 9.03 19.47
C HIS A 163 6.64 8.72 20.73
N ARG A 164 5.40 9.19 20.81
CA ARG A 164 4.46 8.87 21.89
C ARG A 164 3.68 7.59 21.63
N ALA A 165 3.99 6.87 20.55
CA ALA A 165 3.29 5.67 20.13
C ALA A 165 1.77 5.86 20.03
N CYS A 166 1.32 7.06 19.66
CA CYS A 166 -0.09 7.32 19.37
C CYS A 166 -0.52 6.44 18.19
N ASP A 167 -1.78 6.05 18.20
CA ASP A 167 -2.42 5.52 17.01
C ASP A 167 -3.05 6.67 16.25
N TYR A 168 -2.55 6.98 15.05
CA TYR A 168 -2.90 8.23 14.40
C TYR A 168 -2.99 8.18 12.88
N ALA A 169 -3.74 9.15 12.36
CA ALA A 169 -3.86 9.49 10.94
C ALA A 169 -3.60 10.99 10.71
N LEU A 170 -3.12 11.32 9.51
CA LEU A 170 -2.89 12.71 9.09
C LEU A 170 -3.85 13.08 7.95
N MET A 171 -4.41 14.29 8.00
CA MET A 171 -5.35 14.78 6.99
C MET A 171 -4.71 15.92 6.21
N HIS A 172 -4.63 15.77 4.88
CA HIS A 172 -4.48 16.93 4.00
C HIS A 172 -5.73 17.80 4.12
N CYS A 173 -5.54 19.11 4.19
CA CYS A 173 -6.62 20.07 4.38
C CYS A 173 -6.17 21.46 3.93
N VAL A 174 -7.12 22.30 3.54
CA VAL A 174 -6.89 23.72 3.24
C VAL A 174 -7.86 24.55 4.08
N SER A 175 -7.34 25.47 4.89
CA SER A 175 -8.14 26.26 5.84
C SER A 175 -8.75 27.53 5.20
N ILE A 176 -9.35 27.37 4.01
CA ILE A 176 -10.09 28.42 3.28
C ILE A 176 -11.56 27.97 3.18
N TYR A 177 -12.50 28.84 3.49
CA TYR A 177 -13.91 28.48 3.70
C TYR A 177 -14.86 29.37 2.87
N PRO A 178 -15.37 28.92 1.69
CA PRO A 178 -15.04 27.67 1.02
C PRO A 178 -13.69 27.71 0.30
N THR A 179 -13.06 26.55 0.12
CA THR A 179 -11.79 26.41 -0.62
C THR A 179 -12.07 26.42 -2.13
N PRO A 180 -11.44 27.32 -2.92
CA PRO A 180 -11.55 27.29 -4.39
C PRO A 180 -10.66 26.19 -4.99
N ASP A 181 -11.02 25.71 -6.18
CA ASP A 181 -10.35 24.58 -6.86
C ASP A 181 -8.83 24.76 -7.01
N ASP A 182 -8.39 25.98 -7.33
CA ASP A 182 -6.97 26.33 -7.52
C ASP A 182 -6.16 26.35 -6.22
N ALA A 183 -6.83 26.35 -5.06
CA ALA A 183 -6.22 26.30 -3.74
C ALA A 183 -6.30 24.91 -3.09
N CYS A 184 -7.15 23.98 -3.59
CA CYS A 184 -7.36 22.64 -3.00
C CYS A 184 -6.05 21.84 -2.82
N ASN A 185 -5.14 21.96 -3.79
CA ASN A 185 -3.82 21.34 -3.80
C ASN A 185 -3.81 19.85 -3.38
N LEU A 186 -4.72 19.04 -3.95
CA LEU A 186 -4.90 17.63 -3.57
C LEU A 186 -3.65 16.77 -3.79
N GLY A 187 -2.69 17.21 -4.63
CA GLY A 187 -1.40 16.53 -4.84
C GLY A 187 -0.61 16.28 -3.55
N ASN A 188 -0.83 17.10 -2.51
CA ASN A 188 -0.24 16.88 -1.18
C ASN A 188 -0.65 15.55 -0.54
N ILE A 189 -1.80 14.97 -0.91
CA ILE A 189 -2.22 13.64 -0.43
C ILE A 189 -1.21 12.58 -0.89
N ALA A 190 -0.82 12.61 -2.17
CA ALA A 190 0.15 11.67 -2.73
C ALA A 190 1.55 11.87 -2.12
N GLU A 191 1.96 13.13 -1.91
CA GLU A 191 3.21 13.46 -1.22
C GLU A 191 3.22 12.92 0.22
N PHE A 192 2.13 13.11 0.97
CA PHE A 192 2.01 12.59 2.34
C PHE A 192 2.01 11.07 2.39
N LYS A 193 1.35 10.38 1.43
CA LYS A 193 1.38 8.92 1.32
C LYS A 193 2.79 8.39 1.10
N GLU A 194 3.61 9.12 0.35
CA GLU A 194 5.01 8.77 0.11
C GLU A 194 5.89 9.07 1.32
N ARG A 195 5.71 10.23 1.95
CA ARG A 195 6.55 10.75 3.04
C ARG A 195 6.31 10.05 4.38
N TYR A 196 5.06 9.80 4.73
CA TYR A 196 4.66 9.24 6.03
C TYR A 196 4.18 7.79 5.88
N ARG A 197 5.07 6.91 5.42
CA ARG A 197 4.74 5.50 5.17
C ARG A 197 4.27 4.80 6.43
N GLY A 198 3.18 4.02 6.31
CA GLY A 198 2.57 3.30 7.43
C GLY A 198 1.59 4.15 8.25
N VAL A 199 1.44 5.45 7.94
CA VAL A 199 0.41 6.33 8.49
C VAL A 199 -0.76 6.39 7.52
N VAL A 200 -1.99 6.33 8.04
CA VAL A 200 -3.19 6.55 7.23
C VAL A 200 -3.26 8.03 6.87
N ILE A 201 -3.37 8.32 5.57
CA ILE A 201 -3.50 9.69 5.06
C ILE A 201 -4.92 9.89 4.57
N GLY A 202 -5.58 10.94 5.04
CA GLY A 202 -6.91 11.30 4.61
C GLY A 202 -7.01 12.72 4.07
N TRP A 203 -8.25 13.13 3.83
CA TRP A 203 -8.57 14.43 3.29
C TRP A 203 -9.76 15.05 4.02
N SER A 204 -9.52 16.22 4.61
CA SER A 204 -10.51 17.03 5.32
C SER A 204 -10.77 18.28 4.52
N THR A 205 -12.04 18.55 4.21
CA THR A 205 -12.37 19.44 3.10
C THR A 205 -13.40 20.52 3.42
N HIS A 206 -13.28 21.62 2.69
CA HIS A 206 -14.07 22.85 2.83
C HIS A 206 -14.44 23.47 1.47
N GLU A 207 -14.31 22.73 0.39
CA GLU A 207 -14.76 23.10 -0.95
C GLU A 207 -16.29 23.20 -1.03
N ASN A 208 -16.81 23.63 -2.18
CA ASN A 208 -18.24 23.67 -2.42
C ASN A 208 -18.84 22.25 -2.33
N PRO A 209 -19.82 21.99 -1.43
CA PRO A 209 -20.36 20.66 -1.22
C PRO A 209 -21.13 20.08 -2.41
N ALA A 210 -21.56 20.92 -3.35
CA ALA A 210 -22.20 20.48 -4.59
C ALA A 210 -21.21 19.88 -5.60
N ASP A 211 -19.91 20.14 -5.44
CA ASP A 211 -18.87 19.52 -6.26
C ASP A 211 -18.43 18.18 -5.66
N THR A 212 -18.53 17.12 -6.46
CA THR A 212 -18.17 15.76 -6.08
C THR A 212 -16.95 15.23 -6.82
N VAL A 213 -16.30 16.02 -7.68
CA VAL A 213 -15.09 15.60 -8.40
C VAL A 213 -13.94 15.42 -7.41
N HIS A 214 -13.84 16.33 -6.44
CA HIS A 214 -12.75 16.41 -5.47
C HIS A 214 -12.55 15.11 -4.66
N VAL A 215 -13.64 14.45 -4.23
CA VAL A 215 -13.54 13.21 -3.44
C VAL A 215 -12.94 12.05 -4.22
N GLY A 216 -13.27 11.95 -5.51
CA GLY A 216 -12.69 10.93 -6.40
C GLY A 216 -11.21 11.19 -6.67
N LEU A 217 -10.83 12.46 -6.84
CA LEU A 217 -9.42 12.85 -7.00
C LEU A 217 -8.61 12.57 -5.73
N ALA A 218 -9.13 12.95 -4.56
CA ALA A 218 -8.49 12.66 -3.28
C ALA A 218 -8.27 11.16 -3.09
N GLN A 219 -9.27 10.33 -3.41
CA GLN A 219 -9.15 8.88 -3.36
C GLN A 219 -8.10 8.35 -4.34
N ALA A 220 -8.08 8.84 -5.59
CA ALA A 220 -7.11 8.43 -6.61
C ALA A 220 -5.66 8.79 -6.21
N LEU A 221 -5.48 9.86 -5.44
CA LEU A 221 -4.20 10.30 -4.90
C LEU A 221 -3.80 9.56 -3.61
N GLY A 222 -4.67 8.66 -3.11
CA GLY A 222 -4.36 7.76 -2.01
C GLY A 222 -4.95 8.16 -0.66
N ALA A 223 -5.93 9.08 -0.61
CA ALA A 223 -6.67 9.34 0.62
C ALA A 223 -7.50 8.11 1.02
N GLU A 224 -7.36 7.73 2.28
CA GLU A 224 -7.98 6.53 2.87
C GLU A 224 -9.11 6.88 3.85
N MET A 225 -9.28 8.15 4.18
CA MET A 225 -10.36 8.64 5.06
C MET A 225 -10.75 10.07 4.68
N PHE A 226 -11.98 10.46 4.99
CA PHE A 226 -12.62 11.63 4.39
C PHE A 226 -13.40 12.41 5.45
N GLU A 227 -13.26 13.73 5.50
CA GLU A 227 -13.97 14.59 6.44
C GLU A 227 -14.61 15.78 5.75
N ARG A 228 -15.89 16.06 6.05
CA ARG A 228 -16.62 17.22 5.53
C ARG A 228 -17.59 17.77 6.57
N HIS A 229 -17.82 19.08 6.56
CA HIS A 229 -18.86 19.69 7.37
C HIS A 229 -20.26 19.33 6.91
N VAL A 230 -21.18 19.18 7.85
CA VAL A 230 -22.58 18.81 7.59
C VAL A 230 -23.56 19.72 8.32
N GLY A 231 -24.77 19.85 7.79
CA GLY A 231 -25.86 20.58 8.44
C GLY A 231 -27.19 20.43 7.69
N VAL A 232 -28.27 20.91 8.30
CA VAL A 232 -29.61 20.86 7.69
C VAL A 232 -30.17 22.27 7.68
N PRO A 233 -30.46 22.87 6.51
CA PRO A 233 -31.11 24.17 6.46
C PRO A 233 -32.56 24.09 6.95
N THR A 234 -33.06 25.21 7.46
CA THR A 234 -34.50 25.43 7.77
C THR A 234 -34.92 26.78 7.20
N ASP A 235 -36.19 27.16 7.36
CA ASP A 235 -36.67 28.48 6.96
C ASP A 235 -35.90 29.61 7.70
N GLU A 236 -35.39 29.34 8.90
CA GLU A 236 -34.62 30.26 9.75
C GLU A 236 -33.10 30.02 9.70
N ILE A 237 -32.65 28.79 9.40
CA ILE A 237 -31.23 28.40 9.42
C ILE A 237 -30.70 28.34 8.00
N THR A 238 -29.89 29.34 7.64
CA THR A 238 -29.09 29.32 6.41
C THR A 238 -27.79 28.56 6.66
N LEU A 239 -27.55 27.51 5.88
CA LEU A 239 -26.32 26.73 5.94
C LEU A 239 -25.14 27.50 5.32
N ASN A 240 -23.95 27.35 5.90
CA ASN A 240 -22.74 27.99 5.36
C ASN A 240 -22.33 27.34 4.01
N ALA A 241 -21.47 28.02 3.24
CA ALA A 241 -21.13 27.61 1.88
C ALA A 241 -20.23 26.36 1.74
N TYR A 242 -19.76 25.79 2.86
CA TYR A 242 -18.82 24.66 2.90
C TYR A 242 -19.36 23.45 3.68
N SER A 243 -20.61 23.51 4.14
CA SER A 243 -21.32 22.42 4.81
C SER A 243 -22.27 21.73 3.83
N ALA A 244 -22.22 20.40 3.77
CA ALA A 244 -23.13 19.60 2.97
C ALA A 244 -24.50 19.46 3.65
N THR A 245 -25.56 19.46 2.83
CA THR A 245 -26.88 18.95 3.20
C THR A 245 -26.90 17.41 3.19
N PRO A 246 -27.97 16.75 3.68
CA PRO A 246 -28.11 15.30 3.59
C PRO A 246 -28.05 14.76 2.15
N ASP A 247 -28.68 15.46 1.19
CA ASP A 247 -28.63 15.07 -0.22
C ASP A 247 -27.23 15.22 -0.81
N GLN A 248 -26.54 16.31 -0.52
CA GLN A 248 -25.15 16.50 -0.95
C GLN A 248 -24.21 15.46 -0.31
N THR A 249 -24.52 15.02 0.91
CA THR A 249 -23.78 13.92 1.57
C THR A 249 -24.01 12.60 0.85
N ARG A 250 -25.24 12.27 0.43
CA ARG A 250 -25.51 11.11 -0.43
C ARG A 250 -24.72 11.17 -1.74
N ASP A 251 -24.75 12.31 -2.41
CA ASP A 251 -24.04 12.50 -3.68
C ASP A 251 -22.53 12.33 -3.51
N TRP A 252 -21.97 12.87 -2.43
CA TRP A 252 -20.55 12.73 -2.09
C TRP A 252 -20.15 11.28 -1.83
N LEU A 253 -20.93 10.53 -1.05
CA LEU A 253 -20.69 9.10 -0.78
C LEU A 253 -20.86 8.23 -2.04
N ALA A 254 -21.85 8.55 -2.87
CA ALA A 254 -22.06 7.88 -4.15
C ALA A 254 -20.91 8.13 -5.14
N ALA A 255 -20.40 9.37 -5.18
CA ALA A 255 -19.25 9.74 -6.00
C ALA A 255 -17.98 9.02 -5.54
N TRP A 256 -17.73 8.93 -4.23
CA TRP A 256 -16.64 8.13 -3.68
C TRP A 256 -16.75 6.64 -4.05
N THR A 257 -17.95 6.06 -3.92
CA THR A 257 -18.18 4.64 -4.27
C THR A 257 -17.94 4.39 -5.75
N ARG A 258 -18.38 5.32 -6.61
CA ARG A 258 -18.13 5.28 -8.05
C ARG A 258 -16.64 5.40 -8.36
N ALA A 259 -15.95 6.35 -7.74
CA ALA A 259 -14.51 6.56 -7.93
C ALA A 259 -13.72 5.31 -7.55
N ARG A 260 -14.02 4.67 -6.40
CA ARG A 260 -13.40 3.41 -5.97
C ARG A 260 -13.51 2.31 -7.03
N ARG A 261 -14.68 2.19 -7.67
CA ARG A 261 -14.94 1.22 -8.73
C ARG A 261 -14.15 1.52 -10.01
N ILE A 262 -13.97 2.80 -10.34
CA ILE A 262 -13.22 3.25 -11.51
C ILE A 262 -11.71 3.08 -11.30
N ILE A 263 -11.20 3.47 -10.13
CA ILE A 263 -9.79 3.33 -9.75
C ILE A 263 -9.39 1.85 -9.74
N GLY A 264 -10.24 0.98 -9.20
CA GLY A 264 -9.98 -0.45 -9.16
C GLY A 264 -8.86 -0.82 -8.18
N ARG A 265 -8.11 -1.87 -8.50
CA ARG A 265 -6.99 -2.37 -7.68
C ARG A 265 -5.65 -2.01 -8.32
N PRO A 266 -4.61 -1.71 -7.53
CA PRO A 266 -3.29 -1.41 -8.06
C PRO A 266 -2.60 -2.63 -8.68
N GLU A 267 -2.99 -3.85 -8.27
CA GLU A 267 -2.48 -5.08 -8.88
C GLU A 267 -3.09 -5.31 -10.26
N ARG A 268 -2.23 -5.50 -11.26
CA ARG A 268 -2.64 -6.00 -12.57
C ARG A 268 -3.00 -7.48 -12.43
N GLY A 269 -4.30 -7.78 -12.40
CA GLY A 269 -4.80 -9.15 -12.44
C GLY A 269 -4.80 -9.76 -13.84
N GLU A 270 -5.31 -10.98 -13.94
CA GLU A 270 -5.62 -11.61 -15.22
C GLU A 270 -6.64 -10.77 -16.00
N PRO A 271 -6.53 -10.72 -17.34
CA PRO A 271 -7.49 -10.01 -18.16
C PRO A 271 -8.89 -10.62 -17.99
N ARG A 272 -9.91 -9.79 -18.18
CA ARG A 272 -11.29 -10.30 -18.22
C ARG A 272 -11.47 -11.20 -19.46
N PRO A 273 -12.32 -12.23 -19.41
CA PRO A 273 -12.55 -13.11 -20.56
C PRO A 273 -12.90 -12.36 -21.85
N GLU A 274 -13.69 -11.29 -21.75
CA GLU A 274 -14.09 -10.48 -22.90
C GLU A 274 -12.91 -9.70 -23.50
N GLU A 275 -11.97 -9.24 -22.66
CA GLU A 275 -10.73 -8.60 -23.13
C GLU A 275 -9.79 -9.63 -23.74
N ALA A 276 -9.64 -10.81 -23.12
CA ALA A 276 -8.83 -11.90 -23.64
C ALA A 276 -9.33 -12.39 -25.00
N GLU A 277 -10.64 -12.56 -25.17
CA GLU A 277 -11.28 -12.92 -26.45
C GLU A 277 -11.07 -11.82 -27.51
N ALA A 278 -11.25 -10.55 -27.14
CA ALA A 278 -11.02 -9.44 -28.07
C ALA A 278 -9.55 -9.37 -28.55
N ILE A 279 -8.59 -9.58 -27.65
CA ILE A 279 -7.17 -9.63 -27.99
C ILE A 279 -6.85 -10.87 -28.83
N ASP A 280 -7.41 -12.03 -28.50
CA ASP A 280 -7.20 -13.26 -29.25
C ASP A 280 -7.77 -13.17 -30.68
N GLY A 281 -8.96 -12.58 -30.83
CA GLY A 281 -9.60 -12.33 -32.12
C GLY A 281 -8.81 -11.37 -33.01
N LEU A 282 -7.91 -10.56 -32.45
CA LEU A 282 -7.00 -9.66 -33.18
C LEU A 282 -5.59 -10.24 -33.35
N ALA A 283 -5.31 -11.43 -32.80
CA ALA A 283 -4.00 -12.04 -32.87
C ALA A 283 -3.66 -12.51 -34.30
N ARG A 284 -2.37 -12.46 -34.62
CA ARG A 284 -1.82 -13.21 -35.77
C ARG A 284 -1.58 -14.66 -35.38
N GLY A 285 -1.90 -15.59 -36.26
CA GLY A 285 -1.51 -16.99 -36.17
C GLY A 285 -0.16 -17.28 -36.82
N ILE A 286 0.39 -18.46 -36.53
CA ILE A 286 1.60 -19.00 -37.19
C ILE A 286 1.18 -19.93 -38.33
N PHE A 287 1.61 -19.65 -39.54
CA PHE A 287 1.34 -20.44 -40.74
C PHE A 287 2.63 -21.01 -41.29
N ALA A 288 2.56 -22.23 -41.84
CA ALA A 288 3.70 -22.84 -42.51
C ALA A 288 3.94 -22.14 -43.86
N ARG A 289 5.14 -21.64 -44.11
CA ARG A 289 5.53 -21.04 -45.39
C ARG A 289 5.69 -22.08 -46.49
N ARG A 290 6.05 -23.31 -46.11
CA ARG A 290 6.27 -24.47 -46.98
C ARG A 290 5.80 -25.72 -46.25
N ALA A 291 5.72 -26.86 -46.95
CA ALA A 291 5.45 -28.13 -46.30
C ALA A 291 6.56 -28.46 -45.27
N ILE A 292 6.16 -28.95 -44.11
CA ILE A 292 7.02 -29.35 -42.99
C ILE A 292 6.76 -30.84 -42.71
N GLU A 293 7.81 -31.64 -42.65
CA GLU A 293 7.72 -33.08 -42.43
C GLU A 293 7.57 -33.42 -40.94
N LYS A 294 6.96 -34.57 -40.64
CA LYS A 294 6.93 -35.11 -39.28
C LYS A 294 8.34 -35.32 -38.75
N GLY A 295 8.60 -34.85 -37.52
CA GLY A 295 9.92 -34.92 -36.89
C GLY A 295 10.89 -33.84 -37.38
N GLN A 296 10.47 -32.90 -38.23
CA GLN A 296 11.29 -31.76 -38.63
C GLN A 296 11.30 -30.68 -37.55
N ALA A 297 12.47 -30.10 -37.28
CA ALA A 297 12.57 -28.89 -36.48
C ALA A 297 12.15 -27.68 -37.30
N ILE A 298 11.11 -26.98 -36.86
CA ILE A 298 10.53 -25.81 -37.51
C ILE A 298 11.39 -24.59 -37.18
N ARG A 299 11.91 -23.94 -38.22
CA ARG A 299 12.72 -22.73 -38.14
C ARG A 299 11.94 -21.49 -38.54
N ALA A 300 12.48 -20.32 -38.22
CA ALA A 300 11.85 -19.04 -38.57
C ALA A 300 11.55 -18.89 -40.09
N GLU A 301 12.40 -19.47 -40.94
CA GLU A 301 12.22 -19.52 -42.40
C GLU A 301 11.09 -20.45 -42.86
N ASP A 302 10.68 -21.43 -42.05
CA ASP A 302 9.62 -22.39 -42.35
C ASP A 302 8.22 -21.81 -42.12
N VAL A 303 8.11 -20.65 -41.48
CA VAL A 303 6.83 -20.07 -41.07
C VAL A 303 6.67 -18.62 -41.51
N TYR A 304 5.44 -18.13 -41.44
CA TYR A 304 5.09 -16.72 -41.49
C TYR A 304 3.94 -16.42 -40.52
N PHE A 305 3.80 -15.15 -40.15
CA PHE A 305 2.82 -14.70 -39.16
C PHE A 305 1.76 -13.82 -39.80
N ALA A 306 0.50 -14.22 -39.77
CA ALA A 306 -0.58 -13.51 -40.45
C ALA A 306 -1.87 -13.45 -39.61
N PHE A 307 -2.69 -12.44 -39.87
CA PHE A 307 -4.05 -12.31 -39.33
C PHE A 307 -5.07 -12.75 -40.40
N PRO A 308 -6.22 -13.34 -40.02
CA PRO A 308 -6.61 -13.72 -38.65
C PRO A 308 -5.98 -15.02 -38.18
N ARG A 309 -5.76 -15.13 -36.86
CA ARG A 309 -5.56 -16.43 -36.21
C ARG A 309 -6.79 -17.30 -36.45
N ARG A 310 -6.59 -18.56 -36.81
CA ARG A 310 -7.63 -19.58 -36.98
C ARG A 310 -7.93 -20.26 -35.65
N GLU A 311 -9.14 -20.78 -35.51
CA GLU A 311 -9.53 -21.58 -34.35
C GLU A 311 -8.56 -22.75 -34.15
N GLY A 312 -8.10 -22.97 -32.91
CA GLY A 312 -7.12 -24.01 -32.58
C GLY A 312 -5.68 -23.75 -33.08
N GLN A 313 -5.41 -22.65 -33.80
CA GLN A 313 -4.07 -22.29 -34.25
C GLN A 313 -3.24 -21.71 -33.09
N ILE A 314 -1.92 -21.84 -33.15
CA ILE A 314 -0.99 -21.18 -32.24
C ILE A 314 -0.86 -19.69 -32.61
N ALA A 315 -0.98 -18.81 -31.61
CA ALA A 315 -0.72 -17.39 -31.79
C ALA A 315 0.77 -17.13 -32.05
N SER A 316 1.07 -16.16 -32.92
CA SER A 316 2.45 -15.76 -33.25
C SER A 316 3.31 -15.38 -32.04
N GLY A 317 2.72 -14.88 -30.96
CA GLY A 317 3.43 -14.58 -29.71
C GLY A 317 3.97 -15.82 -28.97
N ALA A 318 3.48 -17.01 -29.30
CA ALA A 318 3.96 -18.28 -28.74
C ALA A 318 5.03 -18.96 -29.61
N TRP A 319 5.45 -18.34 -30.72
CA TRP A 319 6.49 -18.88 -31.60
C TRP A 319 7.80 -19.14 -30.84
N THR A 320 8.38 -20.31 -31.06
CA THR A 320 9.69 -20.70 -30.54
C THR A 320 10.48 -21.33 -31.68
N ASP A 321 11.69 -20.83 -31.95
CA ASP A 321 12.54 -21.44 -32.96
C ASP A 321 12.93 -22.86 -32.54
N GLY A 322 12.79 -23.83 -33.44
CA GLY A 322 13.09 -25.23 -33.16
C GLY A 322 11.93 -26.03 -32.55
N MET A 323 10.68 -25.53 -32.58
CA MET A 323 9.49 -26.37 -32.38
C MET A 323 9.59 -27.62 -33.26
N MET A 324 9.24 -28.80 -32.75
CA MET A 324 9.27 -30.05 -33.52
C MET A 324 7.89 -30.34 -34.09
N ALA A 325 7.79 -30.59 -35.39
CA ALA A 325 6.55 -31.06 -35.99
C ALA A 325 6.26 -32.50 -35.51
N THR A 326 5.13 -32.71 -34.83
CA THR A 326 4.70 -34.05 -34.40
C THR A 326 3.98 -34.80 -35.52
N ASP A 327 3.42 -34.06 -36.48
CA ASP A 327 2.77 -34.56 -37.70
C ASP A 327 3.12 -33.69 -38.93
N PRO A 328 2.91 -34.17 -40.17
CA PRO A 328 3.18 -33.37 -41.36
C PRO A 328 2.27 -32.14 -41.45
N ILE A 329 2.83 -30.97 -41.79
CA ILE A 329 2.12 -29.70 -41.90
C ILE A 329 2.23 -29.20 -43.34
N ALA A 330 1.11 -28.96 -44.03
CA ALA A 330 1.11 -28.48 -45.40
C ALA A 330 1.52 -26.99 -45.52
N ALA A 331 1.99 -26.56 -46.69
CA ALA A 331 2.21 -25.14 -46.97
C ALA A 331 0.91 -24.34 -46.77
N ASP A 332 1.03 -23.13 -46.23
CA ASP A 332 -0.04 -22.21 -45.81
C ASP A 332 -1.00 -22.76 -44.74
N ALA A 333 -0.74 -23.94 -44.18
CA ALA A 333 -1.54 -24.49 -43.10
C ALA A 333 -1.24 -23.80 -41.76
N PRO A 334 -2.24 -23.66 -40.88
CA PRO A 334 -2.03 -23.17 -39.52
C PRO A 334 -1.23 -24.19 -38.69
N LEU A 335 -0.27 -23.72 -37.91
CA LEU A 335 0.36 -24.55 -36.88
C LEU A 335 -0.59 -24.64 -35.68
N THR A 336 -0.96 -25.86 -35.28
CA THR A 336 -1.82 -26.13 -34.12
C THR A 336 -1.01 -26.75 -32.98
N PRO A 337 -1.43 -26.60 -31.72
CA PRO A 337 -0.73 -27.19 -30.57
C PRO A 337 -0.53 -28.70 -30.65
N ASP A 338 -1.43 -29.43 -31.31
CA ASP A 338 -1.34 -30.89 -31.44
C ASP A 338 -0.32 -31.34 -32.51
N ALA A 339 -0.05 -30.47 -33.49
CA ALA A 339 0.86 -30.75 -34.61
C ALA A 339 2.31 -30.34 -34.33
N VAL A 340 2.60 -29.74 -33.17
CA VAL A 340 3.95 -29.35 -32.77
C VAL A 340 4.20 -29.65 -31.30
N SER A 341 5.42 -30.04 -30.97
CA SER A 341 5.92 -30.01 -29.60
C SER A 341 6.94 -28.90 -29.44
N VAL A 342 6.87 -28.22 -28.29
CA VAL A 342 7.93 -27.29 -27.89
C VAL A 342 9.01 -28.13 -27.21
N PRO A 343 10.29 -28.01 -27.63
CA PRO A 343 11.37 -28.68 -26.90
C PRO A 343 11.35 -28.26 -25.42
N GLU A 344 11.74 -29.17 -24.51
CA GLU A 344 11.83 -28.86 -23.09
C GLU A 344 12.54 -27.53 -22.88
N ARG A 345 11.92 -26.65 -22.08
CA ARG A 345 12.47 -25.32 -21.81
C ARG A 345 13.85 -25.51 -21.17
N GLY A 346 14.89 -25.15 -21.92
CA GLY A 346 16.26 -25.25 -21.42
C GLY A 346 16.41 -24.50 -20.09
N ARG A 347 17.35 -24.97 -19.25
CA ARG A 347 17.73 -24.38 -17.95
C ARG A 347 17.88 -22.84 -18.02
N GLU A 348 18.32 -22.31 -19.16
CA GLU A 348 18.44 -20.88 -19.42
C GLU A 348 17.11 -20.11 -19.28
N THR A 349 16.00 -20.67 -19.76
CA THR A 349 14.68 -20.02 -19.75
C THR A 349 14.20 -19.76 -18.32
N VAL A 350 14.46 -20.69 -17.40
CA VAL A 350 14.08 -20.55 -15.99
C VAL A 350 14.81 -19.37 -15.35
N LEU A 351 16.14 -19.29 -15.53
CA LEU A 351 16.93 -18.20 -14.97
C LEU A 351 16.65 -16.86 -15.66
N LYS A 352 16.40 -16.83 -16.98
CA LYS A 352 15.97 -15.60 -17.68
C LYS A 352 14.66 -15.04 -17.12
N ARG A 353 13.68 -15.90 -16.84
CA ARG A 353 12.44 -15.48 -16.20
C ARG A 353 12.71 -14.94 -14.79
N ALA A 354 13.51 -15.65 -14.00
CA ALA A 354 13.91 -15.18 -12.67
C ALA A 354 14.60 -13.81 -12.70
N VAL A 355 15.44 -13.52 -13.70
CA VAL A 355 16.03 -12.18 -13.90
C VAL A 355 14.95 -11.11 -13.98
N HIS A 356 13.91 -11.33 -14.79
CA HIS A 356 12.83 -10.35 -14.98
C HIS A 356 12.00 -10.18 -13.70
N GLU A 357 11.67 -11.27 -13.02
CA GLU A 357 10.89 -11.25 -11.79
C GLU A 357 11.66 -10.58 -10.65
N VAL A 358 12.96 -10.86 -10.50
CA VAL A 358 13.82 -10.20 -9.50
C VAL A 358 13.97 -8.71 -9.78
N LYS A 359 14.17 -8.30 -11.05
CA LYS A 359 14.21 -6.88 -11.42
C LYS A 359 12.90 -6.17 -11.14
N ALA A 360 11.77 -6.81 -11.43
CA ALA A 360 10.45 -6.28 -11.14
C ALA A 360 10.26 -6.11 -9.63
N LEU A 361 10.66 -7.09 -8.82
CA LEU A 361 10.56 -7.03 -7.37
C LEU A 361 11.45 -5.93 -6.77
N LEU A 362 12.70 -5.79 -7.22
CA LEU A 362 13.59 -4.70 -6.81
C LEU A 362 13.02 -3.32 -7.17
N THR A 363 12.44 -3.19 -8.37
CA THR A 363 11.81 -1.94 -8.81
C THR A 363 10.58 -1.62 -7.95
N LYS A 364 9.73 -2.62 -7.69
CA LYS A 364 8.55 -2.48 -6.81
C LYS A 364 8.96 -2.06 -5.41
N ALA A 365 10.03 -2.63 -4.89
CA ALA A 365 10.61 -2.31 -3.58
C ALA A 365 11.40 -0.99 -3.57
N ARG A 366 11.65 -0.39 -4.74
CA ARG A 366 12.52 0.77 -4.93
C ARG A 366 13.92 0.58 -4.34
N VAL A 367 14.47 -0.62 -4.52
CA VAL A 367 15.84 -0.96 -4.12
C VAL A 367 16.76 -0.71 -5.32
N PRO A 368 17.51 0.41 -5.35
CA PRO A 368 18.43 0.68 -6.43
C PRO A 368 19.64 -0.26 -6.34
N LEU A 369 20.17 -0.64 -7.49
CA LEU A 369 21.47 -1.28 -7.61
C LEU A 369 22.42 -0.35 -8.34
N ASN A 370 23.69 -0.37 -7.92
CA ASN A 370 24.76 0.30 -8.66
C ASN A 370 25.07 -0.47 -9.97
N HIS A 371 26.12 -0.06 -10.68
CA HIS A 371 26.60 -0.74 -11.87
C HIS A 371 27.70 -1.77 -11.58
N ASP A 372 28.10 -1.96 -10.32
CA ASP A 372 29.20 -2.81 -9.90
C ASP A 372 28.69 -3.84 -8.88
N PHE A 373 28.21 -4.97 -9.41
CA PHE A 373 27.72 -6.10 -8.62
C PHE A 373 27.85 -7.39 -9.42
N THR A 374 27.91 -8.51 -8.70
CA THR A 374 27.81 -9.85 -9.28
C THR A 374 26.54 -10.53 -8.81
N THR A 375 25.97 -11.39 -9.65
CA THR A 375 24.71 -12.09 -9.36
C THR A 375 24.96 -13.59 -9.28
N GLU A 376 24.39 -14.22 -8.27
CA GLU A 376 24.44 -15.66 -8.08
C GLU A 376 23.02 -16.20 -7.92
N TYR A 377 22.61 -17.08 -8.84
CA TYR A 377 21.35 -17.81 -8.76
C TYR A 377 21.61 -19.12 -8.03
N SER A 378 21.10 -19.23 -6.80
CA SER A 378 21.25 -20.44 -5.99
C SER A 378 20.12 -21.43 -6.26
N HIS A 379 20.45 -22.64 -6.70
CA HIS A 379 19.52 -23.69 -7.14
C HIS A 379 19.99 -25.08 -6.66
N HIS A 380 20.04 -25.31 -5.35
CA HIS A 380 20.65 -26.52 -4.77
C HIS A 380 20.04 -27.86 -5.20
N TYR A 381 18.82 -27.83 -5.71
CA TYR A 381 18.07 -28.97 -6.22
C TYR A 381 17.85 -28.92 -7.73
N GLY A 382 18.70 -28.18 -8.45
CA GLY A 382 18.63 -28.01 -9.90
C GLY A 382 17.89 -26.75 -10.35
N VAL A 383 18.23 -26.27 -11.54
CA VAL A 383 17.74 -25.00 -12.11
C VAL A 383 16.23 -25.04 -12.33
N GLU A 384 15.72 -26.20 -12.73
CA GLU A 384 14.31 -26.50 -12.94
C GLU A 384 13.46 -26.28 -11.67
N ARG A 385 14.04 -26.44 -10.49
CA ARG A 385 13.37 -26.22 -9.19
C ARG A 385 13.65 -24.86 -8.56
N PHE A 386 14.34 -23.96 -9.28
CA PHE A 386 14.75 -22.66 -8.75
C PHE A 386 13.58 -21.87 -8.15
N ASN A 387 12.40 -21.89 -8.77
CA ASN A 387 11.22 -21.16 -8.29
C ASN A 387 10.60 -21.73 -7.01
N GLU A 388 10.93 -22.97 -6.63
CA GLU A 388 10.48 -23.59 -5.38
C GLU A 388 11.54 -23.44 -4.28
N ILE A 389 12.79 -23.75 -4.63
CA ILE A 389 13.92 -23.78 -3.70
C ILE A 389 15.09 -23.05 -4.34
N GLY A 390 15.23 -21.77 -3.98
CA GLY A 390 16.24 -20.90 -4.54
C GLY A 390 16.25 -19.51 -3.92
N ALA A 391 17.28 -18.76 -4.31
CA ALA A 391 17.43 -17.35 -4.00
C ALA A 391 18.38 -16.72 -5.02
N VAL A 392 18.22 -15.43 -5.29
CA VAL A 392 19.23 -14.64 -6.01
C VAL A 392 20.04 -13.85 -5.00
N LEU A 393 21.36 -14.02 -5.03
CA LEU A 393 22.30 -13.28 -4.21
C LEU A 393 23.01 -12.26 -5.09
N ILE A 394 22.87 -10.98 -4.75
CA ILE A 394 23.50 -9.87 -5.46
C ILE A 394 24.62 -9.34 -4.57
N THR A 395 25.86 -9.66 -4.93
CA THR A 395 27.02 -9.21 -4.14
C THR A 395 27.37 -7.79 -4.54
N VAL A 396 27.25 -6.87 -3.58
CA VAL A 396 27.57 -5.43 -3.75
C VAL A 396 29.01 -5.16 -3.32
N VAL A 397 29.46 -5.77 -2.22
CA VAL A 397 30.85 -5.72 -1.78
C VAL A 397 31.20 -7.03 -1.08
N ASN A 398 32.44 -7.49 -1.27
CA ASN A 398 33.02 -8.59 -0.51
C ASN A 398 34.53 -8.34 -0.36
N ARG A 399 34.91 -7.74 0.77
CA ARG A 399 36.29 -7.41 1.17
C ARG A 399 36.50 -7.95 2.59
N ASP A 400 36.99 -7.16 3.54
CA ASP A 400 37.01 -7.50 4.97
C ASP A 400 35.60 -7.63 5.58
N TYR A 401 34.60 -7.09 4.87
CA TYR A 401 33.18 -7.23 5.13
C TYR A 401 32.45 -7.49 3.82
N ALA A 402 31.26 -8.06 3.89
CA ALA A 402 30.40 -8.30 2.75
C ALA A 402 29.04 -7.61 2.92
N LYS A 403 28.53 -7.10 1.79
CA LYS A 403 27.13 -6.71 1.64
C LYS A 403 26.57 -7.46 0.45
N LYS A 404 25.48 -8.20 0.68
CA LYS A 404 24.68 -8.80 -0.37
C LYS A 404 23.24 -8.34 -0.26
N ILE A 405 22.56 -8.26 -1.39
CA ILE A 405 21.11 -8.13 -1.44
C ILE A 405 20.59 -9.50 -1.88
N LEU A 406 19.80 -10.14 -1.03
CA LEU A 406 19.17 -11.42 -1.33
C LEU A 406 17.74 -11.15 -1.76
N VAL A 407 17.32 -11.86 -2.81
CA VAL A 407 15.96 -11.79 -3.34
C VAL A 407 15.39 -13.20 -3.42
N GLN A 408 14.25 -13.39 -2.76
CA GLN A 408 13.41 -14.57 -2.92
C GLN A 408 12.10 -14.15 -3.58
N LEU A 409 11.71 -14.87 -4.62
CA LEU A 409 10.43 -14.75 -5.29
C LEU A 409 9.30 -15.35 -4.43
N PRO A 410 8.04 -14.99 -4.67
CA PRO A 410 6.91 -15.52 -3.89
C PRO A 410 6.89 -17.05 -3.84
N GLY A 411 6.73 -17.61 -2.63
CA GLY A 411 6.70 -19.05 -2.39
C GLY A 411 8.07 -19.76 -2.39
N GLN A 412 9.18 -19.04 -2.61
CA GLN A 412 10.51 -19.65 -2.56
C GLN A 412 10.96 -19.97 -1.13
N SER A 413 11.72 -21.05 -1.02
CA SER A 413 12.45 -21.43 0.20
C SER A 413 13.95 -21.58 -0.06
N HIS A 414 14.73 -21.59 1.01
CA HIS A 414 16.17 -21.86 0.97
C HIS A 414 16.53 -23.00 1.93
N PRO A 415 17.45 -23.91 1.58
CA PRO A 415 17.75 -25.07 2.41
C PRO A 415 18.33 -24.73 3.79
N LEU A 416 18.11 -25.62 4.75
CA LEU A 416 18.68 -25.54 6.11
C LEU A 416 20.20 -25.72 6.07
N HIS A 417 20.91 -24.71 6.56
CA HIS A 417 22.36 -24.64 6.51
C HIS A 417 22.95 -23.84 7.69
N TYR A 418 24.27 -23.89 7.84
CA TYR A 418 25.02 -22.98 8.70
C TYR A 418 26.32 -22.54 8.00
N HIS A 419 26.93 -21.48 8.54
CA HIS A 419 28.22 -20.96 8.10
C HIS A 419 29.32 -21.32 9.10
N LYS A 420 30.48 -21.82 8.65
CA LYS A 420 31.59 -22.18 9.56
C LYS A 420 32.29 -20.95 10.12
N LEU A 421 32.45 -19.92 9.31
CA LEU A 421 33.25 -18.73 9.59
C LEU A 421 32.41 -17.45 9.58
N LYS A 422 31.45 -17.35 8.65
CA LYS A 422 30.70 -16.12 8.44
C LYS A 422 29.71 -15.86 9.57
N GLU A 423 29.76 -14.66 10.14
CA GLU A 423 28.67 -14.07 10.90
C GLU A 423 27.91 -13.14 9.95
N GLU A 424 26.58 -13.21 9.98
CA GLU A 424 25.75 -12.40 9.11
C GLU A 424 24.54 -11.82 9.84
N THR A 425 24.15 -10.62 9.46
CA THR A 425 22.94 -9.97 9.91
C THR A 425 22.05 -9.72 8.71
N PHE A 426 20.82 -10.23 8.79
CA PHE A 426 19.77 -9.93 7.83
C PHE A 426 19.05 -8.66 8.23
N VAL A 427 18.76 -7.80 7.24
CA VAL A 427 17.91 -6.62 7.37
C VAL A 427 16.83 -6.72 6.29
N VAL A 428 15.56 -6.88 6.68
CA VAL A 428 14.47 -6.99 5.71
C VAL A 428 14.16 -5.61 5.14
N VAL A 429 14.09 -5.51 3.81
CA VAL A 429 13.83 -4.27 3.09
C VAL A 429 12.42 -4.25 2.49
N TYR A 430 11.95 -5.41 2.02
CA TYR A 430 10.64 -5.56 1.39
C TYR A 430 10.11 -6.98 1.58
N GLY A 431 8.80 -7.11 1.77
CA GLY A 431 8.12 -8.41 1.88
C GLY A 431 8.23 -9.04 3.26
N ASP A 432 7.97 -10.35 3.33
CA ASP A 432 8.08 -11.16 4.55
C ASP A 432 9.25 -12.15 4.47
N LEU A 433 10.06 -12.24 5.52
CA LEU A 433 11.08 -13.28 5.67
C LEU A 433 10.72 -14.19 6.83
N ASN A 434 10.19 -15.37 6.53
CA ASN A 434 10.04 -16.43 7.52
C ASN A 434 11.38 -17.14 7.68
N ILE A 435 11.83 -17.29 8.91
CA ILE A 435 13.15 -17.84 9.22
C ILE A 435 13.05 -18.80 10.41
N GLU A 436 13.70 -19.95 10.25
CA GLU A 436 14.02 -20.84 11.36
C GLU A 436 15.47 -20.58 11.75
N LEU A 437 15.72 -20.22 13.01
CA LEU A 437 17.05 -20.03 13.58
C LEU A 437 17.16 -20.87 14.86
N ASP A 438 18.06 -21.85 14.85
CA ASP A 438 18.26 -22.79 15.97
C ASP A 438 16.93 -23.44 16.44
N GLY A 439 16.10 -23.84 15.48
CA GLY A 439 14.78 -24.43 15.72
C GLY A 439 13.66 -23.46 16.12
N GLN A 440 13.97 -22.16 16.29
CA GLN A 440 12.95 -21.14 16.57
C GLN A 440 12.45 -20.49 15.28
N LEU A 441 11.13 -20.41 15.12
CA LEU A 441 10.49 -19.74 13.99
C LEU A 441 10.25 -18.26 14.30
N ARG A 442 10.57 -17.41 13.33
CA ARG A 442 10.30 -15.97 13.36
C ARG A 442 9.86 -15.52 11.96
N THR A 443 9.02 -14.49 11.93
CA THR A 443 8.70 -13.75 10.69
C THR A 443 9.22 -12.35 10.87
N LEU A 444 10.06 -11.92 9.94
CA LEU A 444 10.65 -10.58 9.91
C LEU A 444 9.94 -9.76 8.82
N VAL A 445 9.65 -8.50 9.14
CA VAL A 445 9.04 -7.52 8.23
C VAL A 445 10.02 -6.37 7.95
N PRO A 446 9.77 -5.47 6.98
CA PRO A 446 10.71 -4.41 6.63
C PRO A 446 11.16 -3.58 7.85
N GLY A 447 12.48 -3.45 8.03
CA GLY A 447 13.11 -2.79 9.18
C GLY A 447 13.57 -3.74 10.29
N ASP A 448 13.04 -4.98 10.35
CA ASP A 448 13.52 -5.97 11.31
C ASP A 448 14.91 -6.47 10.95
N THR A 449 15.66 -6.85 12.00
CA THR A 449 17.02 -7.39 11.87
C THR A 449 17.17 -8.71 12.60
N LEU A 450 17.95 -9.64 12.04
CA LEU A 450 18.31 -10.90 12.71
C LEU A 450 19.76 -11.25 12.44
N THR A 451 20.53 -11.52 13.50
CA THR A 451 21.92 -11.96 13.36
C THR A 451 22.04 -13.48 13.49
N VAL A 452 22.69 -14.09 12.52
CA VAL A 452 23.06 -15.50 12.49
C VAL A 452 24.56 -15.62 12.78
N ARG A 453 24.89 -16.25 13.90
CA ARG A 453 26.28 -16.49 14.29
C ARG A 453 26.86 -17.71 13.56
N PRO A 454 28.20 -17.80 13.43
CA PRO A 454 28.85 -18.99 12.91
C PRO A 454 28.42 -20.26 13.66
N GLY A 455 28.19 -21.34 12.93
CA GLY A 455 27.76 -22.63 13.47
C GLY A 455 26.25 -22.75 13.75
N VAL A 456 25.47 -21.68 13.62
CA VAL A 456 24.03 -21.70 13.91
C VAL A 456 23.24 -22.14 12.67
N TRP A 457 22.43 -23.19 12.86
CA TRP A 457 21.54 -23.70 11.82
C TRP A 457 20.40 -22.73 11.54
N HIS A 458 20.20 -22.43 10.25
CA HIS A 458 19.11 -21.59 9.79
C HIS A 458 18.61 -21.93 8.39
N ARG A 459 17.34 -21.61 8.13
CA ARG A 459 16.70 -21.60 6.80
C ARG A 459 15.70 -20.46 6.73
N PHE A 460 15.40 -20.02 5.51
CA PHE A 460 14.44 -18.95 5.30
C PHE A 460 13.56 -19.20 4.07
N TRP A 461 12.36 -18.65 4.09
CA TRP A 461 11.37 -18.70 3.00
C TRP A 461 10.44 -17.50 3.06
N THR A 462 9.66 -17.30 2.01
CA THR A 462 8.74 -16.16 1.88
C THR A 462 7.43 -16.59 1.23
N GLU A 463 6.32 -16.04 1.71
CA GLU A 463 5.01 -16.26 1.07
C GLU A 463 4.79 -15.25 -0.07
N THR A 464 5.19 -13.99 0.14
CA THR A 464 4.86 -12.88 -0.77
C THR A 464 6.01 -12.41 -1.66
N GLY A 465 7.20 -12.97 -1.46
CA GLY A 465 8.45 -12.51 -2.06
C GLY A 465 9.16 -11.52 -1.14
N CYS A 466 10.47 -11.64 -1.02
CA CYS A 466 11.27 -10.91 -0.03
C CYS A 466 12.56 -10.36 -0.63
N ILE A 467 12.91 -9.14 -0.22
CA ILE A 467 14.24 -8.56 -0.41
C ILE A 467 14.81 -8.24 0.95
N PHE A 468 15.98 -8.79 1.24
CA PHE A 468 16.69 -8.53 2.49
C PHE A 468 18.19 -8.36 2.22
N GLU A 469 18.83 -7.48 2.99
CA GLU A 469 20.27 -7.29 2.94
C GLU A 469 20.95 -8.26 3.89
N GLU A 470 22.04 -8.87 3.44
CA GLU A 470 23.01 -9.58 4.28
C GLU A 470 24.20 -8.65 4.49
N ILE A 471 24.43 -8.25 5.74
CA ILE A 471 25.65 -7.58 6.18
C ILE A 471 26.45 -8.62 6.95
N SER A 472 27.65 -8.94 6.49
CA SER A 472 28.40 -10.06 7.04
C SER A 472 29.91 -9.80 7.08
N THR A 473 30.62 -10.65 7.83
CA THR A 473 32.06 -10.82 7.60
C THR A 473 32.30 -11.36 6.18
N THR A 474 33.55 -11.34 5.71
CA THR A 474 33.92 -11.79 4.36
C THR A 474 33.24 -13.11 3.97
N ALA A 475 32.57 -13.12 2.81
CA ALA A 475 31.96 -14.34 2.29
C ALA A 475 33.03 -15.21 1.62
N HIS A 476 33.27 -16.39 2.22
CA HIS A 476 34.24 -17.38 1.71
C HIS A 476 33.54 -18.50 0.92
N ARG A 477 34.20 -18.96 -0.15
CA ARG A 477 33.71 -20.10 -0.94
C ARG A 477 33.79 -21.38 -0.09
N GLY A 478 32.70 -22.15 -0.05
CA GLY A 478 32.64 -23.41 0.72
C GLY A 478 32.38 -23.25 2.22
N ASP A 479 32.03 -22.04 2.67
CA ASP A 479 31.72 -21.78 4.08
C ASP A 479 30.35 -22.33 4.53
N SER A 480 29.40 -22.44 3.60
CA SER A 480 28.07 -23.00 3.87
C SER A 480 28.09 -24.53 3.94
N VAL A 481 27.54 -25.09 5.02
CA VAL A 481 27.27 -26.52 5.19
C VAL A 481 25.77 -26.75 5.30
N TYR A 482 25.24 -27.63 4.48
CA TYR A 482 23.82 -27.92 4.39
C TYR A 482 23.46 -29.17 5.18
N ARG A 483 22.22 -29.22 5.70
CA ARG A 483 21.75 -30.41 6.44
C ARG A 483 21.57 -31.61 5.53
N ASP A 484 21.18 -31.36 4.27
CA ASP A 484 21.10 -32.36 3.22
C ASP A 484 22.53 -32.72 2.73
N PRO A 485 23.01 -33.95 2.95
CA PRO A 485 24.34 -34.36 2.53
C PRO A 485 24.52 -34.37 1.00
N ALA A 486 23.44 -34.46 0.22
CA ALA A 486 23.52 -34.43 -1.24
C ALA A 486 24.03 -33.07 -1.73
N ILE A 487 23.55 -31.97 -1.12
CA ILE A 487 23.98 -30.61 -1.49
C ILE A 487 25.48 -30.42 -1.21
N ASN A 488 25.99 -30.98 -0.11
CA ASN A 488 27.40 -30.84 0.25
C ASN A 488 28.36 -31.60 -0.67
N ARG A 489 27.86 -32.56 -1.46
CA ARG A 489 28.65 -33.31 -2.46
C ARG A 489 28.72 -32.60 -3.81
N LEU A 490 27.88 -31.60 -4.06
CA LEU A 490 27.83 -30.85 -5.30
C LEU A 490 28.96 -29.81 -5.35
N GLU A 491 29.59 -29.69 -6.52
CA GLU A 491 30.48 -28.59 -6.83
C GLU A 491 29.70 -27.27 -6.86
N HIS A 492 30.40 -26.16 -6.66
CA HIS A 492 29.76 -24.85 -6.60
C HIS A 492 28.97 -24.52 -7.88
N ALA A 493 29.50 -24.87 -9.05
CA ALA A 493 28.85 -24.61 -10.34
C ALA A 493 27.60 -25.47 -10.58
N GLU A 494 27.46 -26.60 -9.88
CA GLU A 494 26.30 -27.49 -10.02
C GLU A 494 25.07 -26.96 -9.28
N ARG A 495 25.29 -26.23 -8.18
CA ARG A 495 24.22 -25.68 -7.31
C ARG A 495 24.01 -24.18 -7.42
N LYS A 496 24.88 -23.47 -8.14
CA LYS A 496 24.86 -22.02 -8.28
C LYS A 496 25.31 -21.58 -9.66
N THR A 497 24.54 -20.70 -10.30
CA THR A 497 24.92 -20.04 -11.55
C THR A 497 25.37 -18.62 -11.23
N VAL A 498 26.67 -18.34 -11.41
CA VAL A 498 27.26 -17.03 -11.18
C VAL A 498 27.39 -16.30 -12.51
N VAL A 499 26.85 -15.09 -12.57
CA VAL A 499 26.90 -14.21 -13.74
C VAL A 499 27.03 -12.77 -13.31
N ASP A 500 27.68 -11.97 -14.14
CA ASP A 500 27.78 -10.53 -13.92
C ASP A 500 26.55 -9.84 -14.50
N HIS A 501 26.08 -8.78 -13.84
CA HIS A 501 25.05 -7.88 -14.37
C HIS A 501 23.84 -8.61 -14.99
N TRP A 502 23.27 -9.57 -14.24
CA TRP A 502 22.10 -10.38 -14.66
C TRP A 502 22.36 -11.42 -15.75
N GLY A 503 23.60 -11.62 -16.18
CA GLY A 503 23.98 -12.67 -17.13
C GLY A 503 23.36 -12.54 -18.52
N ARG A 504 23.08 -11.31 -18.97
CA ARG A 504 22.41 -11.01 -20.26
C ARG A 504 22.99 -11.80 -21.44
N PHE A 505 24.29 -12.10 -21.42
CA PHE A 505 24.97 -12.90 -22.44
C PHE A 505 25.72 -14.12 -21.87
N GLN A 506 25.81 -14.25 -20.55
CA GLN A 506 26.62 -15.27 -19.88
C GLN A 506 25.82 -16.49 -19.43
N LEU A 507 24.48 -16.41 -19.33
CA LEU A 507 23.67 -17.50 -18.77
C LEU A 507 23.84 -18.83 -19.53
N ASN A 508 23.85 -18.80 -20.86
CA ASN A 508 24.09 -20.00 -21.67
C ASN A 508 25.48 -20.60 -21.45
N GLU A 509 26.51 -19.75 -21.46
CA GLU A 509 27.89 -20.18 -21.24
C GLU A 509 28.07 -20.76 -19.84
N ALA A 510 27.49 -20.11 -18.82
CA ALA A 510 27.57 -20.50 -17.42
C ALA A 510 26.81 -21.79 -17.10
N LEU A 511 25.75 -22.12 -17.85
CA LEU A 511 24.99 -23.35 -17.69
C LEU A 511 25.65 -24.55 -18.39
N GLY A 512 26.62 -24.31 -19.27
CA GLY A 512 27.33 -25.31 -20.06
C GLY A 512 26.42 -25.95 -21.11
N ASN A 513 26.53 -25.53 -22.38
CA ASN A 513 25.89 -26.24 -23.49
C ASN A 513 26.46 -27.66 -23.60
N ARG A 514 25.67 -28.65 -23.19
CA ARG A 514 25.60 -29.96 -23.84
C ARG A 514 24.21 -30.15 -24.41
#